data_AF-E8WNX9-F1
#
_entry.id   AF-E8WNX9-F1
#
_cell.length_a   1.000
_cell.length_b   1.000
_cell.length_c   1.000
_cell.angle_alpha   90.00
_cell.angle_beta   90.00
_cell.angle_gamma   90.00
#
_symmetry.space_group_name_H-M   'P 1'
#
loop_
_entity.id
_entity.type
_entity.pdbx_description
1 polymer ?
#
loop_
_entity_poly.entity_id
_entity_poly.type
_entity_poly.pdbx_seq_one_letter_code
_entity_poly.pdbx_strand_id
1 'polypeptide(L)'
;MAAKKTFALRLDPVDANSIEEICSKNEIAAPRFLERAVKEAIAREMRYLKGKEECRNALIAFLETGEVVDEDEMEKSIVEKLKSLGMEP
;
A
#
# COMPACT_ATOMS: atom_id res chain seq x y z
N MET A 1 -22.47 6.71 -16.18
CA MET A 1 -22.19 5.66 -15.18
C MET A 1 -21.16 4.71 -15.77
N ALA A 2 -19.98 4.54 -15.15
CA ALA A 2 -19.01 3.54 -15.61
C ALA A 2 -19.57 2.12 -15.38
N ALA A 3 -19.48 1.25 -16.38
CA ALA A 3 -19.93 -0.13 -16.26
C ALA A 3 -19.07 -0.88 -15.22
N LYS A 4 -19.71 -1.50 -14.22
CA LYS A 4 -19.01 -2.37 -13.27
C LYS A 4 -18.62 -3.67 -13.98
N LYS A 5 -17.32 -3.99 -14.02
CA LYS A 5 -16.84 -5.31 -14.44
C LYS A 5 -17.07 -6.31 -13.32
N THR A 6 -17.67 -7.45 -13.65
CA THR A 6 -17.88 -8.55 -12.72
C THR A 6 -16.77 -9.58 -12.88
N PHE A 7 -16.26 -10.10 -11.78
CA PHE A 7 -15.21 -11.12 -11.76
C PHE A 7 -15.71 -12.35 -11.01
N ALA A 8 -15.42 -13.54 -11.55
CA ALA A 8 -15.63 -14.80 -10.85
C ALA A 8 -14.33 -15.19 -10.15
N LEU A 9 -14.35 -15.23 -8.82
CA LEU A 9 -13.22 -15.67 -8.00
C LEU A 9 -13.37 -17.16 -7.70
N ARG A 10 -12.30 -17.92 -7.88
CA ARG A 10 -12.19 -19.28 -7.35
C ARG A 10 -11.40 -19.21 -6.07
N LEU A 11 -12.04 -19.56 -4.97
CA LEU A 11 -11.43 -19.64 -3.65
C LEU A 11 -11.27 -21.11 -3.29
N ASP A 12 -10.21 -21.45 -2.58
CA ASP A 12 -10.18 -22.74 -1.91
C ASP A 12 -11.21 -22.77 -0.76
N PRO A 13 -11.61 -23.96 -0.32
CA PRO A 13 -12.66 -24.10 0.70
C PRO A 13 -12.30 -23.46 2.06
N VAL A 14 -11.01 -23.38 2.42
CA VAL A 14 -10.59 -22.84 3.71
C VAL A 14 -10.76 -21.32 3.73
N ASP A 15 -10.31 -20.66 2.67
CA ASP A 15 -10.47 -19.22 2.49
C ASP A 15 -11.95 -18.84 2.35
N ALA A 16 -12.73 -19.62 1.61
CA ALA A 16 -14.18 -19.39 1.47
C ALA A 16 -14.90 -19.45 2.83
N ASN A 17 -14.64 -20.48 3.64
CA ASN A 17 -15.22 -20.62 4.97
C ASN A 17 -14.82 -19.47 5.90
N SER A 18 -13.55 -19.06 5.84
CA SER A 18 -13.03 -17.95 6.66
C SER A 18 -13.71 -16.63 6.29
N ILE A 19 -13.90 -16.37 5.00
CA ILE A 19 -14.60 -15.17 4.51
C ILE A 19 -16.06 -15.20 4.94
N GLU A 20 -16.75 -16.33 4.83
CA GLU A 20 -18.13 -16.47 5.27
C GLU A 20 -18.27 -16.19 6.77
N GLU A 21 -17.40 -16.77 7.60
CA GLU A 21 -17.43 -16.56 9.06
C GLU A 21 -17.23 -15.09 9.43
N ILE A 22 -16.27 -14.41 8.81
CA ILE A 22 -16.02 -12.97 9.02
C ILE A 22 -17.23 -12.14 8.57
N CYS A 23 -17.81 -12.47 7.42
CA CYS A 23 -18.97 -11.78 6.88
C CYS A 23 -20.20 -11.93 7.78
N SER A 24 -20.44 -13.15 8.29
CA SER A 24 -21.51 -13.42 9.25
C SER A 24 -21.31 -12.68 10.57
N LYS A 25 -20.09 -12.71 11.14
CA LYS A 25 -19.77 -12.01 12.40
C LYS A 25 -19.97 -10.51 12.33
N ASN A 26 -19.69 -9.91 11.17
CA ASN A 26 -19.74 -8.46 10.98
C ASN A 26 -21.01 -8.00 10.24
N GLU A 27 -21.95 -8.91 9.96
CA GLU A 27 -23.20 -8.63 9.22
C GLU A 27 -22.98 -7.93 7.87
N ILE A 28 -21.90 -8.30 7.16
CA ILE A 28 -21.52 -7.70 5.87
C ILE A 28 -21.67 -8.73 4.76
N ALA A 29 -22.17 -8.30 3.60
CA ALA A 29 -22.18 -9.16 2.42
C ALA A 29 -20.77 -9.41 1.88
N ALA A 30 -20.43 -10.66 1.58
CA ALA A 30 -19.12 -11.08 1.08
C ALA A 30 -18.60 -10.27 -0.13
N PRO A 31 -19.42 -9.90 -1.13
CA PRO A 31 -18.93 -9.06 -2.24
C PRO A 31 -18.46 -7.67 -1.78
N ARG A 32 -19.13 -7.07 -0.79
CA ARG A 32 -18.74 -5.75 -0.24
C ARG A 32 -17.46 -5.86 0.60
N PHE A 33 -17.35 -6.93 1.39
CA PHE A 33 -16.15 -7.23 2.17
C PHE A 33 -14.93 -7.40 1.24
N LEU A 34 -15.06 -8.23 0.20
CA LEU A 34 -13.99 -8.46 -0.78
C LEU A 34 -13.63 -7.21 -1.57
N GLU A 35 -14.61 -6.40 -1.99
CA GLU A 35 -14.33 -5.12 -2.68
C GLU A 35 -13.49 -4.19 -1.80
N ARG A 36 -13.79 -4.10 -0.50
CA ARG A 36 -13.03 -3.31 0.46
C ARG A 36 -11.61 -3.86 0.65
N ALA A 37 -11.48 -5.17 0.87
CA ALA A 37 -10.19 -5.81 1.04
C ALA A 37 -9.27 -5.61 -0.19
N VAL A 38 -9.82 -5.72 -1.39
CA VAL A 38 -9.08 -5.47 -2.65
C VAL A 38 -8.64 -4.00 -2.74
N LYS A 39 -9.51 -3.04 -2.40
CA LYS A 39 -9.14 -1.61 -2.39
C LYS A 39 -8.00 -1.32 -1.40
N GLU A 40 -8.07 -1.90 -0.21
CA GLU A 40 -7.02 -1.74 0.81
C GLU A 40 -5.71 -2.39 0.37
N ALA A 41 -5.75 -3.58 -0.24
CA ALA A 41 -4.58 -4.24 -0.81
C ALA A 41 -3.94 -3.41 -1.94
N ILE A 42 -4.74 -2.89 -2.88
CA ILE A 42 -4.25 -2.01 -3.94
C ILE A 42 -3.62 -0.74 -3.35
N ALA A 43 -4.26 -0.10 -2.37
CA ALA A 43 -3.72 1.10 -1.74
C ALA A 43 -2.38 0.82 -1.00
N ARG A 44 -2.23 -0.36 -0.40
CA ARG A 44 -0.97 -0.79 0.21
C ARG A 44 0.12 -0.99 -0.85
N GLU A 45 -0.20 -1.68 -1.94
CA GLU A 45 0.75 -1.95 -3.02
C GLU A 45 1.18 -0.64 -3.71
N MET A 46 0.23 0.27 -3.97
CA MET A 46 0.52 1.59 -4.54
C MET A 46 1.43 2.43 -3.64
N ARG A 47 1.24 2.39 -2.31
CA ARG A 47 2.14 3.05 -1.36
C ARG A 47 3.55 2.46 -1.40
N TYR A 48 3.66 1.14 -1.47
CA TYR A 48 4.94 0.46 -1.59
C TYR A 48 5.68 0.80 -2.90
N LEU A 49 4.96 0.80 -4.03
CA LEU A 49 5.51 1.19 -5.32
C LEU A 49 5.96 2.65 -5.34
N LYS A 50 5.17 3.55 -4.75
CA LYS A 50 5.52 4.97 -4.62
C LYS A 50 6.79 5.15 -3.79
N GLY A 51 6.90 4.46 -2.65
CA GLY A 51 8.11 4.49 -1.82
C GLY A 51 9.35 3.97 -2.58
N LYS A 52 9.20 2.91 -3.38
CA LYS A 52 10.29 2.45 -4.27
C LYS A 52 10.72 3.48 -5.29
N GLU A 53 9.77 4.19 -5.90
CA GLU A 53 10.05 5.25 -6.87
C GLU A 53 10.75 6.44 -6.20
N GLU A 54 10.31 6.83 -5.00
CA GLU A 54 10.97 7.87 -4.19
C GLU A 54 12.40 7.48 -3.81
N CYS A 55 12.64 6.25 -3.33
CA CYS A 55 13.99 5.76 -3.04
C CYS A 55 14.89 5.71 -4.29
N ARG A 56 14.33 5.27 -5.44
CA ARG A 56 15.06 5.26 -6.71
C ARG A 56 15.43 6.67 -7.15
N ASN A 57 14.51 7.63 -7.03
CA ASN A 57 14.75 9.01 -7.40
C ASN A 57 15.77 9.68 -6.45
N ALA A 58 15.73 9.36 -5.16
CA ALA A 58 16.75 9.79 -4.20
C ALA A 58 18.14 9.23 -4.55
N LEU A 59 18.22 7.95 -4.95
CA LEU A 59 19.47 7.32 -5.40
C LEU A 59 19.99 7.93 -6.70
N ILE A 60 19.12 8.24 -7.67
CA ILE A 60 19.50 8.92 -8.91
C ILE A 60 20.04 10.33 -8.59
N ALA A 61 19.34 11.08 -7.74
CA ALA A 61 19.79 12.41 -7.31
C ALA A 61 21.16 12.34 -6.62
N PHE A 62 21.37 11.36 -5.73
CA PHE A 62 22.67 11.11 -5.09
C PHE A 62 23.78 10.80 -6.11
N LEU A 63 23.51 9.95 -7.11
CA LEU A 63 24.48 9.59 -8.15
C LEU A 63 24.77 10.75 -9.12
N GLU A 64 23.79 11.63 -9.36
CA GLU A 64 23.93 12.80 -10.25
C GLU A 64 24.64 13.98 -9.57
N THR A 65 24.43 14.20 -8.27
CA THR A 65 25.06 15.30 -7.53
C THR A 65 26.37 14.93 -6.86
N GLY A 66 26.64 13.65 -6.62
CA GLY A 66 27.90 13.16 -6.04
C GLY A 66 28.13 13.55 -4.58
N GLU A 67 27.14 14.14 -3.91
CA GLU A 67 27.20 14.39 -2.47
C GLU A 67 27.00 13.07 -1.74
N VAL A 68 28.10 12.54 -1.19
CA VAL A 68 28.07 11.49 -0.16
C VAL A 68 27.44 12.12 1.07
N VAL A 69 26.11 12.06 1.17
CA VAL A 69 25.39 12.39 2.39
C VAL A 69 25.68 11.27 3.38
N ASP A 70 26.27 11.62 4.51
CA ASP A 70 26.47 10.71 5.64
C ASP A 70 25.16 9.99 5.93
N GLU A 71 25.19 8.67 6.17
CA GLU A 71 23.98 7.84 6.33
C GLU A 71 23.08 8.42 7.44
N ASP A 72 23.71 8.97 8.49
CA ASP A 72 23.07 9.66 9.61
C ASP A 72 22.42 11.01 9.21
N GLU A 73 22.97 11.73 8.22
CA GLU A 73 22.38 12.96 7.70
C GLU A 73 21.21 12.68 6.76
N MET A 74 21.31 11.60 5.97
CA MET A 74 20.24 11.17 5.09
C MET A 74 19.02 10.70 5.89
N GLU A 75 19.23 9.90 6.94
CA GLU A 75 18.16 9.44 7.83
C GLU A 75 17.46 10.61 8.52
N LYS A 76 18.21 11.60 9.02
CA LYS A 76 17.64 12.83 9.60
C LYS A 76 16.83 13.63 8.58
N SER A 77 17.35 13.82 7.36
CA SER A 77 16.67 14.58 6.31
C SER A 77 15.36 13.91 5.89
N ILE A 78 15.34 12.57 5.79
CA ILE A 78 14.14 11.78 5.48
C ILE A 78 13.12 11.91 6.62
N VAL A 79 13.53 11.75 7.88
CA VAL A 79 12.63 11.87 9.05
C VAL A 79 12.02 13.27 9.15
N GLU A 80 12.79 14.34 8.90
CA GLU A 80 12.25 15.71 8.89
C GLU A 80 11.25 15.93 7.75
N LYS A 81 11.54 15.39 6.55
CA LYS A 81 10.62 15.47 5.41
C LYS A 81 9.32 14.72 5.68
N LEU A 82 9.39 13.52 6.25
CA LEU A 82 8.21 12.73 6.63
C LEU A 82 7.35 13.48 7.66
N LYS A 83 7.97 14.09 8.69
CA LYS A 83 7.28 14.94 9.67
C LYS A 83 6.60 16.14 9.03
N SER A 84 7.26 16.84 8.10
CA SER A 84 6.68 18.00 7.39
C SER A 84 5.47 17.64 6.53
N LEU A 85 5.41 16.39 6.07
CA LEU A 85 4.31 15.84 5.29
C LEU A 85 3.17 15.29 6.18
N GLY A 86 3.28 15.42 7.51
CA GLY A 86 2.30 14.95 8.49
C GLY A 86 2.24 13.42 8.58
N MET A 87 3.27 12.74 8.12
CA MET A 87 3.42 11.28 8.25
C MET A 87 4.36 11.04 9.43
N GLU A 88 3.81 10.66 10.58
CA GLU A 88 4.64 10.17 11.69
C GLU A 88 5.29 8.85 11.27
N PRO A 89 6.59 8.65 11.58
CA PRO A 89 7.27 7.38 11.34
C PRO A 89 6.68 6.22 12.15
#